data_AF-A0A519C124-F1
#
_entry.id   AF-A0A519C124-F1
#
_cell.length_a   1.000
_cell.length_b   1.000
_cell.length_c   1.000
_cell.angle_alpha   90.00
_cell.angle_beta   90.00
_cell.angle_gamma   90.00
#
_symmetry.space_group_name_H-M   'P 1'
#
loop_
_entity.id
_entity.type
_entity.pdbx_description
1 polymer ?
#
loop_
_entity_poly.entity_id
_entity_poly.type
_entity_poly.pdbx_seq_one_letter_code
_entity_poly.pdbx_strand_id
1 'polypeptide(L)'
;QLVDDLLDLTGDERMGKPRGTDVHEGKMTLPIIHALTLLHGDGRRELSSILNEFRDDRWDELEALLEQSDSFGYCRMLIHNHLERALEHLSHFPESEVRQVLTELTSEVMNRHD
;
A
#
# COMPACT_ATOMS: atom_id res chain seq x y z
N GLN A 1 6.55 0.11 -5.84
CA GLN A 1 6.56 0.79 -4.54
C GLN A 1 5.20 0.79 -3.87
N LEU A 2 4.20 1.61 -4.27
CA LEU A 2 2.90 1.66 -3.54
C LEU A 2 2.23 0.28 -3.38
N VAL A 3 2.29 -0.52 -4.43
CA VAL A 3 1.85 -1.93 -4.44
C VAL A 3 2.62 -2.77 -3.42
N ASP A 4 3.95 -2.62 -3.39
CA ASP A 4 4.83 -3.38 -2.50
C ASP A 4 4.62 -2.96 -1.03
N ASP A 5 4.51 -1.66 -0.75
CA ASP A 5 4.23 -1.11 0.58
C ASP A 5 2.88 -1.63 1.11
N LEU A 6 1.87 -1.71 0.24
CA LEU A 6 0.56 -2.25 0.60
C LEU A 6 0.63 -3.75 0.86
N LEU A 7 1.38 -4.50 0.04
CA LEU A 7 1.57 -5.94 0.21
C LEU A 7 2.39 -6.28 1.45
N ASP A 8 3.36 -5.46 1.84
CA ASP A 8 4.11 -5.63 3.09
C ASP A 8 3.18 -5.55 4.31
N LEU A 9 2.16 -4.71 4.25
CA LEU A 9 1.19 -4.52 5.34
C LEU A 9 -0.04 -5.44 5.28
N THR A 10 -0.37 -6.02 4.13
CA THR A 10 -1.62 -6.81 3.95
C THR A 10 -1.38 -8.27 3.55
N GLY A 11 -0.16 -8.62 3.14
CA GLY A 11 0.18 -9.96 2.66
C GLY A 11 0.04 -11.01 3.76
N ASP A 12 -0.23 -12.28 3.40
CA ASP A 12 -0.51 -13.33 4.39
C ASP A 12 0.76 -13.97 5.01
N GLU A 13 0.73 -14.39 6.28
CA GLU A 13 1.80 -15.21 6.88
C GLU A 13 2.00 -16.52 6.09
N ARG A 14 0.92 -17.02 5.44
CA ARG A 14 0.96 -18.20 4.56
C ARG A 14 1.85 -18.01 3.32
N MET A 15 2.23 -16.77 3.00
CA MET A 15 3.20 -16.45 1.94
C MET A 15 4.66 -16.64 2.39
N GLY A 16 4.91 -17.08 3.63
CA GLY A 16 6.24 -17.46 4.12
C GLY A 16 7.19 -16.28 4.36
N LYS A 17 6.69 -15.04 4.38
CA LYS A 17 7.44 -13.83 4.72
C LYS A 17 6.83 -13.15 5.95
N PRO A 18 7.65 -12.56 6.83
CA PRO A 18 7.15 -11.69 7.88
C PRO A 18 6.42 -10.49 7.26
N ARG A 19 5.21 -10.20 7.72
CA ARG A 19 4.48 -8.97 7.39
C ARG A 19 5.17 -7.79 8.08
N GLY A 20 5.07 -6.59 7.50
CA GLY A 20 5.53 -5.36 8.16
C GLY A 20 7.04 -5.17 8.21
N THR A 21 7.78 -5.69 7.22
CA THR A 21 9.23 -5.46 7.16
C THR A 21 9.53 -3.96 7.11
N ASP A 22 8.73 -3.19 6.38
CA ASP A 22 8.91 -1.76 6.27
C ASP A 22 8.64 -1.04 7.59
N VAL A 23 7.71 -1.54 8.41
CA VAL A 23 7.41 -0.99 9.74
C VAL A 23 8.57 -1.24 10.69
N HIS A 24 9.13 -2.46 10.70
CA HIS A 24 10.33 -2.81 11.48
C HIS A 24 11.56 -1.98 11.09
N GLU A 25 11.69 -1.66 9.81
CA GLU A 25 12.76 -0.78 9.30
C GLU A 25 12.49 0.72 9.57
N GLY A 26 11.36 1.06 10.19
CA GLY A 26 10.98 2.44 10.52
C GLY A 26 10.62 3.27 9.28
N LYS A 27 10.21 2.63 8.17
CA LYS A 27 9.83 3.33 6.95
C LYS A 27 8.46 3.97 7.10
N MET A 28 8.39 5.22 6.66
CA MET A 28 7.14 5.98 6.58
C MET A 28 6.50 5.74 5.21
N THR A 29 5.91 4.56 5.01
CA THR A 29 5.18 4.23 3.78
C THR A 29 3.87 5.01 3.69
N LEU A 30 3.25 5.02 2.50
CA LEU A 30 2.05 5.82 2.26
C LEU A 30 0.87 5.50 3.22
N PRO A 31 0.55 4.22 3.52
CA PRO A 31 -0.49 3.89 4.49
C PRO A 31 -0.27 4.52 5.87
N ILE A 32 0.99 4.52 6.35
CA ILE A 32 1.39 5.12 7.63
C ILE A 32 1.25 6.65 7.59
N ILE A 33 1.78 7.29 6.54
CA ILE A 33 1.70 8.75 6.38
C ILE A 33 0.24 9.22 6.33
N HIS A 34 -0.59 8.50 5.59
CA HIS A 34 -2.01 8.80 5.47
C HIS A 34 -2.72 8.65 6.83
N ALA A 35 -2.47 7.56 7.55
CA ALA A 35 -3.08 7.33 8.86
C ALA A 35 -2.69 8.41 9.87
N LEU A 36 -1.42 8.79 9.94
CA LEU A 36 -0.97 9.88 10.82
C LEU A 36 -1.59 11.24 10.46
N THR A 37 -1.96 11.43 9.19
CA THR A 37 -2.60 12.67 8.72
C THR A 37 -4.06 12.73 9.13
N LEU A 38 -4.80 11.62 9.02
CA LEU A 38 -6.25 11.58 9.33
C LEU A 38 -6.57 11.29 10.79
N LEU A 39 -5.76 10.50 11.50
CA LEU A 39 -5.98 10.22 12.91
C LEU A 39 -5.69 11.46 13.76
N HIS A 40 -6.47 11.62 14.83
CA HIS A 40 -6.36 12.71 15.78
C HIS A 40 -6.48 12.17 17.22
N GLY A 41 -6.11 12.99 18.21
CA GLY A 41 -6.26 12.63 19.63
C GLY A 41 -5.53 11.34 20.00
N ASP A 42 -6.25 10.42 20.66
CA ASP A 42 -5.69 9.17 21.15
C ASP A 42 -5.19 8.26 20.02
N GLY A 43 -5.97 8.07 18.95
CA GLY A 43 -5.55 7.19 17.83
C GLY A 43 -4.25 7.65 17.17
N ARG A 44 -4.02 8.97 17.05
CA ARG A 44 -2.74 9.50 16.52
C ARG A 44 -1.59 9.26 17.49
N ARG A 45 -1.82 9.46 18.79
CA ARG A 45 -0.81 9.22 19.83
C ARG A 45 -0.43 7.75 19.90
N GLU A 46 -1.42 6.87 19.80
CA GLU A 46 -1.27 5.43 19.79
C GLU A 46 -0.49 4.97 18.57
N LEU A 47 -0.87 5.40 17.36
CA LEU A 47 -0.11 5.11 16.14
C LEU A 47 1.34 5.59 16.25
N SER A 48 1.57 6.81 16.77
CA SER A 48 2.92 7.33 16.97
C SER A 48 3.73 6.49 17.99
N SER A 49 3.07 5.97 19.03
CA SER A 49 3.70 5.08 20.00
C SER A 49 4.06 3.73 19.40
N ILE A 50 3.18 3.16 18.56
CA ILE A 50 3.42 1.91 17.83
C ILE A 50 4.66 2.07 16.94
N LEU A 51 4.73 3.15 16.17
CA LEU A 51 5.81 3.36 15.20
C LEU A 51 7.18 3.64 15.84
N ASN A 52 7.22 4.26 17.02
CA ASN A 52 8.49 4.54 17.72
C ASN A 52 9.15 3.28 18.27
N GLU A 53 8.36 2.31 18.74
CA GLU A 53 8.81 1.06 19.34
C GLU A 53 7.95 -0.09 18.84
N PHE A 54 8.06 -0.36 17.53
CA PHE A 54 7.27 -1.41 16.91
C PHE A 54 7.69 -2.79 17.41
N ARG A 55 6.69 -3.64 17.66
CA ARG A 55 6.84 -5.03 18.09
C ARG A 55 5.71 -5.84 17.46
N ASP A 56 5.99 -7.09 17.14
CA ASP A 56 5.01 -7.97 16.47
C ASP A 56 3.70 -8.15 17.28
N ASP A 57 3.76 -8.05 18.61
CA ASP A 57 2.58 -8.14 19.49
C ASP A 57 1.61 -6.95 19.34
N ARG A 58 2.01 -5.88 18.65
CA ARG A 58 1.20 -4.69 18.39
C ARG A 58 0.69 -4.62 16.95
N TRP A 59 0.84 -5.70 16.17
CA TRP A 59 0.39 -5.74 14.78
C TRP A 59 -1.11 -5.45 14.66
N ASP A 60 -1.94 -6.12 15.46
CA ASP A 60 -3.40 -5.96 15.40
C ASP A 60 -3.83 -4.51 15.74
N GLU A 61 -3.12 -3.84 16.66
CA GLU A 61 -3.34 -2.43 16.99
C GLU A 61 -3.01 -1.53 15.79
N LEU A 62 -1.87 -1.79 15.13
CA LEU A 62 -1.46 -1.06 13.93
C LEU A 62 -2.49 -1.22 12.81
N GLU A 63 -2.86 -2.46 12.51
CA GLU A 63 -3.82 -2.77 11.45
C GLU A 63 -5.17 -2.10 11.71
N ALA A 64 -5.69 -2.17 12.94
CA ALA A 64 -6.94 -1.51 13.32
C ALA A 64 -6.89 0.02 13.13
N LEU A 65 -5.76 0.67 13.43
CA LEU A 65 -5.60 2.11 13.24
C LEU A 65 -5.52 2.48 11.76
N LEU A 66 -4.86 1.66 10.93
CA LEU A 66 -4.78 1.85 9.47
C LEU A 66 -6.14 1.65 8.80
N GLU A 67 -6.93 0.68 9.27
CA GLU A 67 -8.32 0.49 8.86
C GLU A 67 -9.21 1.65 9.31
N GLN A 68 -9.09 2.10 10.55
CA GLN A 68 -9.85 3.22 11.10
C GLN A 68 -9.67 4.50 10.27
N SER A 69 -8.47 4.72 9.74
CA SER A 69 -8.17 5.86 8.87
C SER A 69 -8.39 5.60 7.39
N ASP A 70 -8.97 4.46 7.00
CA ASP A 70 -9.15 4.01 5.61
C ASP A 70 -7.86 4.13 4.76
N SER A 71 -6.71 3.87 5.38
CA SER A 71 -5.41 4.04 4.71
C SER A 71 -5.18 3.02 3.61
N PHE A 72 -5.65 1.78 3.81
CA PHE A 72 -5.59 0.76 2.77
C PHE A 72 -6.48 1.09 1.57
N GLY A 73 -7.70 1.59 1.81
CA GLY A 73 -8.61 2.05 0.77
C GLY A 73 -8.01 3.20 -0.03
N TYR A 74 -7.46 4.20 0.66
CA TYR A 74 -6.76 5.33 0.04
C TYR A 74 -5.59 4.89 -0.86
N CYS A 75 -4.75 3.97 -0.38
CA CYS A 75 -3.63 3.47 -1.18
C CYS A 75 -4.10 2.67 -2.40
N ARG A 76 -5.12 1.82 -2.26
CA ARG A 76 -5.73 1.10 -3.41
C ARG A 76 -6.27 2.06 -4.47
N MET A 77 -6.99 3.09 -4.04
CA MET A 77 -7.49 4.13 -4.94
C MET A 77 -6.35 4.82 -5.71
N LEU A 78 -5.26 5.19 -5.04
CA LEU A 78 -4.12 5.83 -5.70
C LEU A 78 -3.39 4.89 -6.66
N ILE A 79 -3.20 3.62 -6.28
CA ILE A 79 -2.63 2.59 -7.16
C ILE A 79 -3.48 2.50 -8.44
N HIS A 80 -4.81 2.38 -8.30
CA HIS A 80 -5.73 2.30 -9.43
C HIS A 80 -5.62 3.53 -10.33
N ASN A 81 -5.71 4.74 -9.76
CA ASN A 81 -5.59 5.99 -10.52
C ASN A 81 -4.27 6.09 -11.29
N HIS A 82 -3.16 5.62 -10.71
CA HIS A 82 -1.87 5.63 -11.40
C HIS A 82 -1.82 4.64 -12.56
N LEU A 83 -2.38 3.44 -12.39
CA LEU A 83 -2.44 2.42 -13.43
C LEU A 83 -3.37 2.83 -14.58
N GLU A 84 -4.55 3.38 -14.27
CA GLU A 84 -5.47 3.91 -15.29
C GLU A 84 -4.80 5.00 -16.13
N ARG A 85 -4.12 5.96 -15.49
CA ARG A 85 -3.36 7.00 -16.21
C ARG A 85 -2.25 6.43 -17.07
N ALA A 86 -1.56 5.38 -16.62
CA ALA A 86 -0.54 4.71 -17.41
C ALA A 86 -1.14 4.07 -18.69
N LEU A 87 -2.28 3.39 -18.55
CA LEU A 87 -3.02 2.82 -19.68
C LEU A 87 -3.52 3.89 -20.65
N GLU A 88 -4.06 5.00 -20.12
CA GLU A 88 -4.47 6.15 -20.92
C GLU A 88 -3.29 6.72 -21.71
N HIS A 89 -2.13 6.93 -21.08
CA HIS A 89 -0.93 7.41 -21.78
C HIS A 89 -0.44 6.43 -22.84
N LEU A 90 -0.46 5.11 -22.57
CA LEU A 90 -0.10 4.09 -23.57
C LEU A 90 -1.05 4.10 -24.77
N SER A 91 -2.32 4.42 -24.58
CA SER A 91 -3.32 4.43 -25.65
C SER A 91 -3.04 5.46 -26.76
N HIS A 92 -2.24 6.49 -26.46
CA HIS A 92 -1.84 7.54 -27.41
C HIS A 92 -0.78 7.06 -28.42
N PHE A 93 -0.11 5.94 -28.17
CA PHE A 93 0.85 5.35 -29.09
C PHE A 93 0.15 4.43 -30.11
N PRO A 94 0.64 4.33 -31.36
CA PRO A 94 0.14 3.35 -32.31
C PRO A 94 0.20 1.93 -31.74
N GLU A 95 -0.74 1.07 -32.18
CA GLU A 95 -0.68 -0.35 -31.84
C GLU A 95 0.65 -0.94 -32.30
N SER A 96 1.29 -1.65 -31.38
CA SER A 96 2.58 -2.30 -31.58
C SER A 96 2.74 -3.37 -30.50
N GLU A 97 3.63 -4.33 -30.77
CA GLU A 97 4.00 -5.37 -29.80
C GLU A 97 4.48 -4.75 -28.47
N VAL A 98 5.27 -3.67 -28.54
CA VAL A 98 5.75 -2.95 -27.35
C VAL A 98 4.59 -2.34 -26.55
N ARG A 99 3.63 -1.69 -27.22
CA ARG A 99 2.44 -1.15 -26.54
C ARG A 99 1.64 -2.25 -25.86
N GLN A 100 1.48 -3.39 -26.52
CA GLN A 100 0.76 -4.53 -25.97
C GLN A 100 1.43 -5.07 -24.71
N VAL A 101 2.74 -5.34 -24.76
CA VAL A 101 3.50 -5.84 -23.61
C VAL A 101 3.43 -4.88 -22.41
N LEU A 102 3.54 -3.57 -22.63
CA LEU A 102 3.42 -2.58 -21.55
C LEU A 102 2.01 -2.52 -20.97
N THR A 103 0.99 -2.71 -21.81
CA THR A 103 -0.42 -2.77 -21.38
C THR A 103 -0.69 -4.01 -20.52
N GLU A 104 -0.18 -5.16 -20.95
CA GLU A 104 -0.28 -6.43 -20.22
C GLU A 104 0.43 -6.33 -18.86
N LEU A 105 1.66 -5.82 -18.82
CA LEU A 105 2.41 -5.62 -17.59
C LEU A 105 1.68 -4.68 -16.61
N THR A 106 1.08 -3.60 -17.12
CA THR A 106 0.29 -2.67 -16.29
C THR A 106 -0.96 -3.37 -15.73
N SER A 107 -1.61 -4.22 -16.54
CA SER A 107 -2.80 -4.99 -16.13
C SER A 107 -2.45 -6.08 -15.12
N GLU A 108 -1.29 -6.74 -15.25
CA GLU A 108 -0.81 -7.71 -14.24
C GLU A 108 -0.60 -7.06 -12.88
N VAL A 109 -0.06 -5.83 -12.84
CA VAL A 109 0.10 -5.09 -11.58
C VAL A 109 -1.26 -4.74 -10.96
N MET A 110 -2.27 -4.45 -11.79
CA MET A 110 -3.65 -4.19 -11.32
C MET A 110 -4.27 -5.44 -10.67
N ASN A 111 -4.14 -6.58 -11.32
CA ASN A 111 -4.75 -7.85 -10.88
C ASN A 111 -4.04 -8.50 -9.68
N ARG A 112 -2.90 -7.97 -9.22
CA ARG A 112 -2.26 -8.45 -7.98
C ARG A 112 -3.02 -8.07 -6.71
N HIS A 113 -4.10 -7.30 -6.82
CA HIS A 113 -4.83 -6.71 -5.70
C HIS A 113 -6.30 -7.14 -5.57
N ASP A 114 -6.79 -8.00 -6.48
CA ASP A 114 -8.12 -8.63 -6.44
C ASP A 114 -8.01 -10.14 -6.14
#